data_AF-A0A935EW30-F1
#
_entry.id   AF-A0A935EW30-F1
#
_cell.length_a   1.000
_cell.length_b   1.000
_cell.length_c   1.000
_cell.angle_alpha   90.00
_cell.angle_beta   90.00
_cell.angle_gamma   90.00
#
_symmetry.space_group_name_H-M   'P 1'
#
loop_
_entity.id
_entity.type
_entity.pdbx_description
1 polymer ?
#
loop_
_entity_poly.entity_id
_entity_poly.type
_entity_poly.pdbx_seq_one_letter_code
_entity_poly.pdbx_strand_id
1 'polypeptide(L)'
;MKTELKWGVIFSLVALLWLVLEFAVGLHDKYISMHPYLTNLFIIPAVAMMYLAIREKKMSLGGNITFVQALLCGVGVSVIVAILSPATQYLFHKYINP
;
A
#
# COMPACT_ATOMS: atom_id res chain seq x y z
N MET A 1 -14.29 -9.91 4.05
CA MET A 1 -14.02 -8.68 4.80
C MET A 1 -12.80 -8.76 5.72
N LYS A 2 -12.62 -9.80 6.55
CA LYS A 2 -11.46 -9.88 7.48
C LYS A 2 -10.11 -9.82 6.75
N THR A 3 -9.97 -10.51 5.62
CA THR A 3 -8.76 -10.51 4.79
C THR A 3 -8.52 -9.14 4.17
N GLU A 4 -9.54 -8.55 3.56
CA GLU A 4 -9.46 -7.24 2.90
C GLU A 4 -9.06 -6.14 3.89
N LEU A 5 -9.67 -6.11 5.08
CA LEU A 5 -9.33 -5.14 6.14
C LEU A 5 -7.88 -5.32 6.62
N LYS A 6 -7.49 -6.55 6.92
CA LYS A 6 -6.13 -6.86 7.37
C LYS A 6 -5.09 -6.41 6.34
N TRP A 7 -5.27 -6.78 5.07
CA TRP A 7 -4.33 -6.44 4.01
C TRP A 7 -4.37 -4.96 3.65
N GLY A 8 -5.54 -4.30 3.69
CA GLY A 8 -5.65 -2.86 3.51
C GLY A 8 -4.89 -2.07 4.58
N VAL A 9 -5.01 -2.45 5.86
CA VAL A 9 -4.28 -1.80 6.95
C VAL A 9 -2.77 -2.02 6.81
N ILE A 10 -2.31 -3.25 6.54
CA ILE A 10 -0.88 -3.52 6.36
C ILE A 10 -0.34 -2.74 5.15
N PHE A 11 -1.09 -2.68 4.04
CA PHE A 11 -0.70 -1.91 2.87
C PHE A 11 -0.53 -0.43 3.20
N SER A 12 -1.47 0.18 3.92
CA SER A 12 -1.36 1.57 4.36
C SER A 12 -0.16 1.83 5.29
N LEU A 13 0.16 0.90 6.19
CA LEU A 13 1.34 1.00 7.05
C LEU A 13 2.65 0.92 6.25
N VAL A 14 2.72 -0.01 5.29
CA VAL A 14 3.88 -0.14 4.39
C VAL A 14 4.03 1.11 3.52
N ALA A 15 2.92 1.68 3.03
CA ALA A 15 2.92 2.92 2.27
C ALA A 15 3.44 4.10 3.11
N LEU A 16 3.05 4.20 4.38
CA LEU A 16 3.55 5.24 5.28
C LEU A 16 5.04 5.05 5.58
N LEU A 17 5.48 3.82 5.85
CA LEU A 17 6.91 3.50 6.03
C LEU A 17 7.73 3.85 4.78
N TRP A 18 7.19 3.61 3.60
CA TRP A 18 7.83 3.97 2.34
C TRP A 18 7.99 5.49 2.21
N LEU A 19 6.93 6.25 2.47
CA LEU A 19 6.96 7.71 2.51
C LEU A 19 8.04 8.25 3.47
N VAL A 20 8.14 7.67 4.68
CA VAL A 20 9.18 8.03 5.65
C VAL A 20 10.57 7.74 5.11
N LEU A 21 10.78 6.59 4.46
CA LEU A 21 12.04 6.21 3.83
C LEU A 21 12.42 7.18 2.71
N GLU A 22 11.47 7.53 1.83
CA GLU A 22 11.69 8.52 0.77
C GLU A 22 12.11 9.87 1.35
N PHE A 23 11.45 10.32 2.42
CA PHE A 23 11.85 11.53 3.13
C PHE A 23 13.24 11.43 3.76
N ALA A 24 13.54 10.33 4.46
CA ALA A 24 14.82 10.13 5.14
C ALA A 24 16.01 10.04 4.16
N VAL A 25 15.79 9.53 2.95
CA VAL A 25 16.78 9.53 1.86
C VAL A 25 16.98 10.94 1.27
N GLY A 26 16.13 11.91 1.61
CA GLY A 26 16.23 13.30 1.20
C GLY A 26 15.62 13.57 -0.18
N LEU A 27 14.77 12.66 -0.67
CA LEU A 27 14.09 12.81 -1.97
C LEU A 27 13.16 14.02 -2.03
N HIS A 28 12.63 14.43 -0.89
CA HIS A 28 11.73 15.59 -0.79
C HIS A 28 12.46 16.94 -0.74
N ASP A 29 13.80 16.95 -0.63
CA ASP A 29 14.57 18.19 -0.43
C ASP A 29 15.80 18.24 -1.36
N LYS A 30 16.80 17.40 -1.10
CA LYS A 30 18.10 17.40 -1.80
C LYS A 30 18.10 16.65 -3.14
N TYR A 31 17.21 15.67 -3.29
CA TYR A 31 17.16 14.78 -4.46
C TYR A 31 15.78 14.76 -5.15
N ILE A 32 15.13 15.92 -5.27
CA ILE A 32 13.83 16.07 -5.94
C ILE A 32 13.83 15.53 -7.38
N SER A 33 14.96 15.61 -8.09
CA SER A 33 15.11 15.05 -9.44
C SER A 33 15.07 13.52 -9.47
N MET A 34 15.38 12.85 -8.36
CA MET A 34 15.32 11.39 -8.24
C MET A 34 13.96 10.90 -7.70
N HIS A 35 13.11 11.81 -7.22
CA HIS A 35 11.77 11.51 -6.67
C HIS A 35 10.92 10.62 -7.60
N PRO A 36 10.75 10.95 -8.89
CA PRO A 36 9.95 10.10 -9.79
C PRO A 36 10.53 8.69 -10.01
N TYR A 37 11.82 8.48 -9.78
CA TYR A 37 12.46 7.17 -9.95
C TYR A 37 12.30 6.30 -8.69
N LEU A 38 12.47 6.88 -7.50
CA LEU A 38 12.39 6.14 -6.23
C LEU A 38 10.94 5.91 -5.77
N THR A 39 10.00 6.79 -6.08
CA THR A 39 8.58 6.53 -5.77
C THR A 39 8.03 5.36 -6.58
N ASN A 40 8.49 5.18 -7.83
CA ASN A 40 8.11 4.05 -8.66
C ASN A 40 8.58 2.70 -8.10
N LEU A 41 9.64 2.67 -7.29
CA LEU A 41 10.07 1.43 -6.61
C LEU A 41 9.02 0.91 -5.61
N PHE A 42 8.11 1.77 -5.14
CA PHE A 42 6.97 1.34 -4.31
C PHE A 42 6.04 0.35 -5.03
N ILE A 43 6.08 0.28 -6.37
CA ILE A 43 5.31 -0.72 -7.12
C ILE A 43 5.68 -2.14 -6.70
N ILE A 44 6.93 -2.38 -6.29
CA ILE A 44 7.43 -3.70 -5.88
C ILE A 44 6.70 -4.18 -4.61
N PRO A 45 6.77 -3.46 -3.46
CA PRO A 45 6.02 -3.86 -2.28
C PRO A 45 4.51 -3.82 -2.51
N ALA A 46 3.98 -2.88 -3.30
CA ALA A 46 2.55 -2.82 -3.60
C ALA A 46 2.04 -4.09 -4.31
N VAL A 47 2.74 -4.55 -5.35
CA VAL A 47 2.41 -5.79 -6.08
C VAL A 47 2.56 -7.02 -5.18
N ALA A 48 3.62 -7.09 -4.38
CA ALA A 48 3.84 -8.18 -3.43
C ALA A 48 2.68 -8.27 -2.41
N MET A 49 2.27 -7.14 -1.84
CA MET A 49 1.15 -7.06 -0.91
C MET A 49 -0.17 -7.49 -1.55
N MET A 50 -0.45 -7.03 -2.77
CA MET A 50 -1.67 -7.41 -3.49
C MET A 50 -1.70 -8.91 -3.82
N TYR A 51 -0.56 -9.47 -4.25
CA TYR A 51 -0.41 -10.90 -4.48
C TYR A 51 -0.68 -11.71 -3.22
N LEU A 52 -0.11 -11.31 -2.08
CA LEU A 52 -0.32 -12.00 -0.80
C LEU A 52 -1.78 -11.90 -0.33
N ALA A 53 -2.43 -10.75 -0.51
CA ALA A 53 -3.85 -10.58 -0.19
C ALA A 53 -4.75 -11.52 -0.99
N ILE A 54 -4.54 -11.62 -2.30
CA ILE A 54 -5.29 -12.52 -3.19
C ILE A 54 -4.97 -13.98 -2.87
N ARG A 55 -3.70 -14.31 -2.60
CA ARG A 55 -3.27 -15.67 -2.23
C ARG A 55 -3.93 -16.12 -0.93
N GLU A 56 -4.01 -15.26 0.08
CA GLU A 56 -4.70 -15.59 1.32
C GLU A 56 -6.20 -15.76 1.10
N LYS A 57 -6.82 -14.91 0.28
CA LYS A 57 -8.23 -15.05 -0.11
C LYS A 57 -8.48 -16.41 -0.80
N LYS A 58 -7.59 -16.81 -1.71
CA LYS A 58 -7.63 -18.12 -2.38
C LYS A 58 -7.54 -19.26 -1.38
N MET A 59 -6.63 -19.18 -0.40
CA MET A 59 -6.52 -20.20 0.66
C MET A 59 -7.78 -20.26 1.53
N SER A 60 -8.36 -19.12 1.88
CA SER A 60 -9.61 -19.05 2.64
C SER A 60 -10.82 -19.62 1.89
N LEU A 61 -10.77 -19.71 0.56
CA LEU A 61 -11.81 -20.27 -0.30
C LEU A 61 -11.57 -21.74 -0.67
N GLY A 62 -10.64 -22.42 0.03
CA GLY A 62 -10.34 -23.83 -0.24
C GLY A 62 -9.47 -24.06 -1.47
N GLY A 63 -8.70 -23.06 -1.88
CA GLY A 63 -7.71 -23.19 -2.97
C GLY A 63 -8.20 -22.83 -4.36
N ASN A 64 -9.50 -22.56 -4.54
CA ASN A 64 -10.07 -22.07 -5.79
C ASN A 64 -10.56 -20.62 -5.62
N ILE A 65 -10.19 -19.75 -6.55
CA ILE A 65 -10.63 -18.36 -6.58
C ILE A 65 -11.03 -18.03 -8.01
N THR A 66 -12.21 -17.43 -8.19
CA THR A 66 -12.63 -16.93 -9.50
C THR A 66 -12.02 -15.55 -9.75
N PHE A 67 -11.91 -15.15 -11.02
CA PHE A 67 -11.40 -13.82 -11.39
C PHE A 67 -12.18 -12.70 -10.70
N VAL A 68 -13.52 -12.82 -10.64
CA VAL A 68 -14.38 -11.83 -9.98
C VAL A 68 -14.09 -11.74 -8.48
N GLN A 69 -13.86 -12.87 -7.80
CA GLN A 69 -13.51 -12.87 -6.38
C GLN A 69 -12.12 -12.27 -6.11
N ALA A 70 -11.15 -12.53 -6.98
CA ALA A 70 -9.84 -11.90 -6.92
C ALA A 70 -9.92 -10.39 -7.14
N LEU A 71 -10.72 -9.96 -8.12
CA LEU A 71 -10.96 -8.55 -8.41
C LEU A 71 -11.65 -7.83 -7.25
N LEU A 72 -12.72 -8.42 -6.69
CA LEU A 72 -13.40 -7.88 -5.50
C LEU A 72 -12.47 -7.79 -4.28
N CYS A 73 -11.57 -8.77 -4.11
CA CYS A 73 -10.55 -8.72 -3.05
C CYS A 73 -9.60 -7.52 -3.24
N GLY A 74 -9.07 -7.36 -4.46
CA GLY A 74 -8.19 -6.24 -4.80
C GLY A 74 -8.88 -4.89 -4.62
N VAL A 75 -10.10 -4.74 -5.15
CA VAL A 75 -10.91 -3.52 -4.98
C VAL A 75 -11.17 -3.24 -3.49
N GLY A 76 -11.52 -4.26 -2.70
CA GLY A 76 -11.73 -4.09 -1.26
C GLY A 76 -10.50 -3.57 -0.53
N VAL A 77 -9.32 -4.14 -0.83
CA VAL A 77 -8.04 -3.66 -0.30
C VAL A 77 -7.77 -2.21 -0.75
N SER A 78 -7.95 -1.90 -2.03
CA SER A 78 -7.75 -0.56 -2.58
C SER A 78 -8.67 0.49 -1.96
N VAL A 79 -9.94 0.16 -1.72
CA VAL A 79 -10.89 1.08 -1.06
C VAL A 79 -10.44 1.41 0.36
N ILE A 80 -9.99 0.40 1.11
CA ILE A 80 -9.48 0.60 2.47
C ILE A 80 -8.23 1.48 2.44
N VAL A 81 -7.29 1.19 1.54
CA VAL A 81 -6.07 1.99 1.36
C VAL A 81 -6.41 3.44 0.98
N ALA A 82 -7.36 3.65 0.08
CA ALA A 82 -7.80 4.98 -0.33
C ALA A 82 -8.41 5.78 0.83
N ILE A 83 -9.17 5.13 1.72
CA ILE A 83 -9.72 5.77 2.93
C ILE A 83 -8.61 6.11 3.94
N LEU A 84 -7.61 5.24 4.10
CA LEU A 84 -6.48 5.50 4.99
C LEU A 84 -5.45 6.49 4.41
N SER A 85 -5.43 6.69 3.09
CA SER A 85 -4.43 7.54 2.42
C SER A 85 -4.44 9.01 2.88
N PRO A 86 -5.59 9.70 3.04
CA PRO A 86 -5.62 11.05 3.62
C PRO A 86 -5.03 11.08 5.03
N ALA A 87 -5.25 10.04 5.83
CA ALA A 87 -4.72 9.96 7.18
C ALA A 87 -3.19 9.79 7.17
N THR A 88 -2.65 8.94 6.28
CA THR A 88 -1.19 8.78 6.15
C THR A 88 -0.52 10.04 5.61
N GLN A 89 -1.14 10.74 4.65
CA GLN A 89 -0.65 12.03 4.13
C GLN A 89 -0.67 13.12 5.21
N TYR A 90 -1.75 13.22 6.00
CA TYR A 90 -1.84 14.18 7.11
C TYR A 90 -0.76 13.92 8.18
N LEU A 91 -0.56 12.65 8.56
CA LEU A 91 0.51 12.26 9.48
C LEU A 91 1.89 12.64 8.95
N PHE A 92 2.12 12.42 7.65
CA PHE A 92 3.40 12.74 7.01
C PHE A 92 3.69 14.24 7.03
N HIS A 93 2.74 15.07 6.56
CA HIS A 93 2.91 16.53 6.60
C HIS A 93 3.05 17.06 8.03
N LYS A 94 2.32 16.50 8.99
CA LYS A 94 2.32 17.05 10.35
C LYS A 94 3.59 16.71 11.14
N TYR A 95 4.14 15.51 10.97
CA TYR A 95 5.22 15.01 11.83
C TYR A 95 6.58 14.91 11.14
N ILE A 96 6.62 14.83 9.81
CA ILE A 96 7.84 14.54 9.07
C ILE A 96 8.28 15.76 8.25
N ASN A 97 7.35 16.42 7.54
CA ASN A 97 7.64 17.61 6.75
C ASN A 97 6.63 18.74 7.00
N PRO A 98 6.73 19.46 8.14
CA PRO A 98 5.85 20.58 8.47
C PRO A 98 5.98 21.76 7.50
#